data_AF-X1SB44-F1
#
_entry.id   AF-X1SB44-F1
#
_cell.length_a   1.000
_cell.length_b   1.000
_cell.length_c   1.000
_cell.angle_alpha   90.00
_cell.angle_beta   90.00
_cell.angle_gamma   90.00
#
_symmetry.space_group_name_H-M   'P 1'
#
loop_
_entity.id
_entity.type
_entity.pdbx_description
1 polymer ?
#
loop_
_entity_poly.entity_id
_entity_poly.type
_entity_poly.pdbx_seq_one_letter_code
_entity_poly.pdbx_strand_id
1 'polypeptide(L)'
;SLKEELVSGTYKLPIRYNEEQIMRIAVQYLRAIRFTIDAYAAIAQHKCDSDFDFEMSVDETSIATSALAHYLIARELNNAEVKLTSLAPRFDAGFEKGIDIRANDG
;
A
#
# COMPACT_ATOMS: atom_id res chain seq x y z
N SER A 1 5.11 -11.44 19.24
CA SER A 1 5.15 -10.40 18.20
C SER A 1 5.79 -11.00 16.97
N LEU A 2 5.14 -10.82 15.82
CA LEU A 2 5.66 -11.24 14.52
C LEU A 2 6.69 -10.21 14.06
N LYS A 3 7.71 -10.69 13.33
CA LYS A 3 8.87 -9.89 12.94
C LYS A 3 9.31 -10.31 11.55
N GLU A 4 9.47 -9.33 10.68
CA GLU A 4 10.06 -9.46 9.36
C GLU A 4 11.16 -8.39 9.19
N GLU A 5 12.10 -8.61 8.28
CA GLU A 5 13.16 -7.63 7.95
C GLU A 5 13.18 -7.47 6.43
N LEU A 6 12.90 -6.25 5.96
CA LEU A 6 13.09 -5.91 4.55
C LEU A 6 14.54 -5.50 4.33
N VAL A 7 15.12 -6.00 3.24
CA VAL A 7 16.49 -5.71 2.85
C VAL A 7 16.48 -5.13 1.43
N SER A 8 17.08 -3.97 1.26
CA SER A 8 17.31 -3.34 -0.06
C SER A 8 18.73 -2.81 -0.12
N GLY A 9 19.60 -3.51 -0.87
CA GLY A 9 21.04 -3.23 -0.87
C GLY A 9 21.63 -3.31 0.55
N THR A 10 22.15 -2.19 1.04
CA THR A 10 22.70 -2.08 2.42
C THR A 10 21.65 -1.67 3.46
N TYR A 11 20.44 -1.29 3.04
CA TYR A 11 19.39 -0.84 3.93
C TYR A 11 18.60 -2.02 4.50
N LYS A 12 18.36 -1.96 5.81
CA LYS A 12 17.55 -2.94 6.54
C LYS A 12 16.45 -2.21 7.28
N LEU A 13 15.21 -2.68 7.12
CA LEU A 13 14.06 -2.13 7.80
C LEU A 13 13.34 -3.25 8.57
N PRO A 14 13.43 -3.27 9.92
CA PRO A 14 12.70 -4.25 10.72
C PRO A 14 11.22 -3.86 10.77
N ILE A 15 10.35 -4.79 10.42
CA ILE A 15 8.90 -4.66 10.54
C ILE A 15 8.46 -5.50 11.74
N ARG A 16 7.81 -4.85 12.70
CA ARG A 16 7.28 -5.52 13.90
C ARG A 16 5.78 -5.30 13.97
N TYR A 17 5.05 -6.38 14.20
CA TYR A 17 3.60 -6.32 14.33
C TYR A 17 3.08 -7.45 15.23
N ASN A 18 1.82 -7.35 15.60
CA ASN A 18 1.07 -8.39 16.27
C ASN A 18 -0.20 -8.73 15.48
N GLU A 19 -0.87 -9.79 15.90
CA GLU A 19 -2.08 -10.27 15.24
C GLU A 19 -3.20 -9.23 15.21
N GLU A 20 -3.39 -8.47 16.30
CA GLU A 20 -4.41 -7.42 16.36
C GLU A 20 -4.18 -6.34 15.28
N GLN A 21 -2.94 -5.90 15.09
CA GLN A 21 -2.58 -4.91 14.07
C GLN A 21 -2.86 -5.45 12.67
N ILE A 22 -2.51 -6.72 12.40
CA ILE A 22 -2.82 -7.38 11.12
C ILE A 22 -4.34 -7.44 10.91
N MET A 23 -5.10 -7.86 11.91
CA MET A 23 -6.55 -7.98 11.82
C MET A 23 -7.23 -6.63 11.57
N ARG A 24 -6.77 -5.56 12.23
CA ARG A 24 -7.28 -4.20 11.99
C ARG A 24 -7.03 -3.75 10.56
N ILE A 25 -5.82 -3.97 10.05
CA ILE A 25 -5.46 -3.62 8.68
C ILE A 25 -6.25 -4.47 7.67
N ALA A 26 -6.43 -5.76 7.94
CA ALA A 26 -7.23 -6.65 7.10
C ALA A 26 -8.68 -6.18 7.03
N VAL A 27 -9.30 -5.79 8.15
CA VAL A 27 -10.67 -5.22 8.15
C VAL A 27 -10.75 -3.97 7.27
N GLN A 28 -9.72 -3.12 7.29
CA GLN A 28 -9.69 -1.89 6.51
C GLN A 28 -9.45 -2.13 5.01
N TYR A 29 -8.48 -2.98 4.65
CA TYR A 29 -7.92 -3.00 3.30
C TYR A 29 -8.13 -4.32 2.54
N LEU A 30 -8.54 -5.42 3.19
CA LEU A 30 -8.63 -6.73 2.51
C LEU A 30 -9.59 -6.71 1.31
N ARG A 31 -10.73 -6.01 1.43
CA ARG A 31 -11.65 -5.86 0.29
C ARG A 31 -11.04 -5.05 -0.84
N ALA A 32 -10.32 -3.98 -0.54
CA ALA A 32 -9.65 -3.16 -1.54
C ALA A 32 -8.55 -3.96 -2.25
N ILE A 33 -7.71 -4.70 -1.50
CA ILE A 33 -6.67 -5.57 -2.04
C ILE A 33 -7.28 -6.60 -3.02
N ARG A 34 -8.35 -7.29 -2.61
CA ARG A 34 -9.02 -8.29 -3.47
C ARG A 34 -9.57 -7.67 -4.74
N PHE A 35 -10.25 -6.52 -4.61
CA PHE A 35 -10.76 -5.79 -5.77
C PHE A 35 -9.64 -5.37 -6.73
N THR A 36 -8.51 -4.90 -6.20
CA THR A 36 -7.33 -4.54 -7.00
C THR A 36 -6.77 -5.74 -7.75
N ILE A 37 -6.69 -6.93 -7.12
CA ILE A 37 -6.26 -8.19 -7.76
C ILE A 37 -7.21 -8.55 -8.91
N ASP A 38 -8.52 -8.55 -8.64
CA ASP A 38 -9.54 -8.89 -9.64
C ASP A 38 -9.52 -7.91 -10.83
N ALA A 39 -9.36 -6.61 -10.55
CA ALA A 39 -9.27 -5.57 -11.56
C ALA A 39 -8.00 -5.70 -12.42
N TYR A 40 -6.85 -5.95 -11.80
CA TYR A 40 -5.60 -6.17 -12.53
C TYR A 40 -5.72 -7.39 -13.45
N ALA A 41 -6.22 -8.52 -12.92
CA ALA A 41 -6.40 -9.74 -13.71
C ALA A 41 -7.36 -9.53 -14.89
N ALA A 42 -8.45 -8.79 -14.70
CA ALA A 42 -9.40 -8.49 -15.78
C ALA A 42 -8.76 -7.64 -16.89
N ILE A 43 -7.93 -6.65 -16.53
CA ILE A 43 -7.22 -5.81 -17.50
C ILE A 43 -6.12 -6.61 -18.22
N ALA A 44 -5.33 -7.38 -17.48
CA ALA A 44 -4.25 -8.23 -18.00
C ALA A 44 -4.74 -9.34 -18.93
N GLN A 45 -6.01 -9.75 -18.83
CA GLN A 45 -6.62 -10.65 -19.82
C GLN A 45 -6.80 -10.01 -21.20
N HIS A 46 -6.91 -8.68 -21.27
CA HIS A 46 -7.21 -7.93 -22.50
C HIS A 46 -6.01 -7.13 -23.02
N LYS A 47 -5.01 -6.91 -22.16
CA LYS A 47 -3.76 -6.20 -22.46
C LYS A 47 -2.59 -7.01 -21.93
N CYS A 48 -1.46 -7.01 -22.61
CA CYS A 48 -0.26 -7.61 -22.01
C CYS A 48 0.10 -6.83 -20.73
N ASP A 49 0.61 -7.53 -19.72
CA ASP A 49 1.03 -6.96 -18.43
C ASP A 49 1.96 -5.73 -18.53
N SER A 50 2.66 -5.57 -19.66
CA SER A 50 3.59 -4.47 -19.91
C SER A 50 2.98 -3.24 -20.60
N ASP A 51 1.71 -3.30 -20.98
CA ASP A 51 1.09 -2.31 -21.87
C ASP A 51 0.23 -1.28 -21.13
N PHE A 52 0.25 -1.29 -19.80
CA PHE A 52 -0.47 -0.34 -18.99
C PHE A 52 0.23 -0.08 -17.66
N ASP A 53 0.11 1.16 -17.19
CA ASP A 53 0.46 1.51 -15.82
C ASP A 53 -0.73 1.22 -14.91
N PHE A 54 -0.46 0.54 -13.79
CA PHE A 54 -1.49 0.18 -12.83
C PHE A 54 -1.19 0.78 -11.47
N GLU A 55 -2.07 1.67 -11.03
CA GLU A 55 -1.99 2.31 -9.72
C GLU A 55 -3.14 1.82 -8.83
N MET A 56 -2.81 1.55 -7.56
CA MET A 56 -3.81 1.49 -6.50
C MET A 56 -3.74 2.76 -5.67
N SER A 57 -4.87 3.45 -5.50
CA SER A 57 -4.96 4.61 -4.59
C SER A 57 -5.84 4.33 -3.37
N VAL A 58 -5.41 4.83 -2.22
CA VAL A 58 -6.14 4.82 -0.93
C VAL A 58 -6.05 6.18 -0.20
N ASP A 59 -5.73 7.25 -0.92
CA ASP A 59 -5.52 8.61 -0.43
C ASP A 59 -6.80 9.32 0.08
N GLU A 60 -7.97 9.00 -0.47
CA GLU A 60 -9.27 9.57 -0.09
C GLU A 60 -9.92 8.94 1.16
N THR A 61 -9.20 8.09 1.90
CA THR A 61 -9.74 7.38 3.09
C THR A 61 -9.78 8.27 4.34
N SER A 62 -10.70 8.11 5.30
CA SER A 62 -10.72 9.01 6.48
C SER A 62 -9.54 8.85 7.45
N ILE A 63 -8.73 7.79 7.30
CA ILE A 63 -7.66 7.41 8.23
C ILE A 63 -6.35 7.28 7.44
N ALA A 64 -5.28 7.87 7.95
CA ALA A 64 -3.97 7.77 7.32
C ALA A 64 -3.49 6.32 7.17
N THR A 65 -2.86 6.04 6.04
CA THR A 65 -2.29 4.73 5.74
C THR A 65 -1.00 4.54 6.53
N SER A 66 -1.04 3.72 7.58
CA SER A 66 0.15 3.41 8.36
C SER A 66 1.23 2.71 7.50
N ALA A 67 2.50 2.83 7.88
CA ALA A 67 3.60 2.14 7.19
C ALA A 67 3.42 0.62 7.15
N LEU A 68 2.86 0.02 8.21
CA LEU A 68 2.53 -1.40 8.24
C LEU A 68 1.40 -1.76 7.27
N ALA A 69 0.37 -0.91 7.16
CA ALA A 69 -0.70 -1.11 6.18
C ALA A 69 -0.17 -1.02 4.75
N HIS A 70 0.66 0.00 4.46
CA HIS A 70 1.32 0.16 3.17
C HIS A 70 2.15 -1.09 2.81
N TYR A 71 2.96 -1.58 3.76
CA TYR A 71 3.73 -2.81 3.57
C TYR A 71 2.86 -4.01 3.24
N LEU A 72 1.81 -4.26 4.03
CA LEU A 72 0.94 -5.41 3.85
C LEU A 72 0.16 -5.35 2.53
N ILE A 73 -0.33 -4.18 2.13
CA ILE A 73 -0.98 -3.99 0.83
C ILE A 73 0.00 -4.36 -0.30
N ALA A 74 1.19 -3.76 -0.30
CA ALA A 74 2.19 -4.02 -1.34
C ALA A 74 2.61 -5.50 -1.38
N ARG A 75 2.82 -6.12 -0.22
CA ARG A 75 3.17 -7.54 -0.10
C ARG A 75 2.08 -8.45 -0.66
N GLU A 76 0.82 -8.26 -0.26
CA GLU A 76 -0.28 -9.12 -0.70
C GLU A 76 -0.53 -9.00 -2.20
N LEU A 77 -0.43 -7.79 -2.76
CA LEU A 77 -0.53 -7.57 -4.20
C LEU A 77 0.63 -8.21 -4.97
N ASN A 78 1.85 -8.07 -4.45
CA ASN A 78 3.03 -8.73 -5.04
C ASN A 78 2.93 -10.26 -4.99
N ASN A 79 2.43 -10.82 -3.88
CA ASN A 79 2.18 -12.27 -3.76
C ASN A 79 1.12 -12.77 -4.73
N ALA A 80 0.19 -11.90 -5.15
CA ALA A 80 -0.81 -12.17 -6.16
C ALA A 80 -0.34 -11.81 -7.59
N GLU A 81 0.96 -11.55 -7.79
CA GLU A 81 1.59 -11.21 -9.08
C GLU A 81 1.04 -9.92 -9.73
N VAL A 82 0.44 -9.03 -8.95
CA VAL A 82 0.01 -7.70 -9.43
C VAL A 82 1.24 -6.80 -9.59
N LYS A 83 1.45 -6.30 -10.81
CA LYS A 83 2.52 -5.33 -11.13
C LYS A 83 2.00 -3.91 -10.94
N LEU A 84 2.24 -3.35 -9.76
CA LEU A 84 1.94 -1.94 -9.49
C LEU A 84 3.01 -1.03 -10.10
N THR A 85 2.58 -0.02 -10.84
CA THR A 85 3.40 1.16 -11.15
C THR A 85 3.54 2.03 -9.90
N SER A 86 2.46 2.18 -9.13
CA SER A 86 2.42 3.01 -7.93
C SER A 86 1.36 2.55 -6.92
N LEU A 87 1.59 2.88 -5.65
CA LEU A 87 0.60 2.81 -4.57
C LEU A 87 0.52 4.21 -3.97
N ALA A 88 -0.66 4.83 -4.02
CA ALA A 88 -0.89 6.17 -3.47
C ALA A 88 -1.52 6.07 -2.07
N PRO A 89 -0.72 6.12 -0.98
CA PRO A 89 -1.23 6.08 0.38
C PRO A 89 -1.82 7.43 0.81
N ARG A 90 -2.70 7.40 1.80
CA ARG A 90 -3.06 8.62 2.54
C ARG A 90 -2.00 8.93 3.58
N PHE A 91 -1.32 10.06 3.44
CA PHE A 91 -0.46 10.59 4.49
C PHE A 91 -1.25 11.48 5.46
N ASP A 92 -0.94 11.38 6.76
CA ASP A 92 -1.45 12.33 7.76
C ASP A 92 -0.64 13.62 7.70
N ALA A 93 -0.84 14.38 6.64
CA ALA A 93 -0.05 15.58 6.39
C ALA A 93 -0.94 16.69 5.83
N GLY A 94 -2.12 16.89 6.42
CA GLY A 94 -2.99 18.04 6.14
C GLY A 94 -3.04 18.44 4.67
N PHE A 95 -3.12 17.44 3.76
CA PHE A 95 -2.95 17.59 2.32
C PHE A 95 -4.18 18.31 1.76
N GLU A 96 -4.27 19.60 2.01
CA GLU A 96 -5.20 20.49 1.33
C GLU A 96 -4.58 20.89 0.00
N LYS A 97 -5.34 20.68 -1.07
CA LYS A 97 -4.94 20.96 -2.44
C LYS A 97 -4.52 22.43 -2.57
N GLY A 98 -3.23 22.68 -2.80
CA GLY A 98 -2.69 24.03 -3.06
C GLY A 98 -1.87 24.67 -1.92
N ILE A 99 -1.53 23.94 -0.86
CA ILE A 99 -0.67 24.44 0.22
C ILE A 99 0.50 23.47 0.45
N ASP A 100 1.70 24.03 0.65
CA ASP A 100 2.94 23.28 0.86
C ASP A 100 2.86 22.38 2.10
N ILE A 101 3.52 21.22 2.05
CA ILE A 101 3.53 20.25 3.15
C ILE A 101 4.18 20.93 4.37
N ARG A 102 3.44 21.06 5.47
CA ARG A 102 4.02 21.54 6.73
C ARG A 102 4.90 20.44 7.32
N ALA A 103 6.21 20.53 7.08
CA ALA A 103 7.17 19.84 7.92
C ALA A 103 7.13 20.49 9.31
N ASN A 104 6.92 19.70 10.36
CA ASN A 104 7.06 20.17 11.73
C ASN A 104 8.51 20.62 11.95
N ASP A 105 8.73 21.94 12.06
CA ASP A 105 9.90 22.56 12.64
C ASP A 105 9.67 22.73 14.15
N GLY A 106 9.96 21.68 14.91
CA GLY A 106 9.90 21.69 16.38
C GLY A 106 10.41 20.41 17.01
#